data_AF-A0A2D8I3A8-F1
#
_entry.id   AF-A0A2D8I3A8-F1
#
_cell.length_a   1.000
_cell.length_b   1.000
_cell.length_c   1.000
_cell.angle_alpha   90.00
_cell.angle_beta   90.00
_cell.angle_gamma   90.00
#
_symmetry.space_group_name_H-M   'P 1'
#
loop_
_entity.id
_entity.type
_entity.pdbx_description
1 polymer ?
#
loop_
_entity_poly.entity_id
_entity_poly.type
_entity_poly.pdbx_seq_one_letter_code
_entity_poly.pdbx_strand_id
1 'polypeptide(L)'
;MIKITQLFFLAQLIIFSNSYISAKKQNVILFLIDDLGWSDLSLTGSKFYETPNIDRLAKEEVFFSDAYAASSLCSPTRSSILTGKYPSRIKMTYISGTSGPKGPGYPLNAPGSAGNINPKDITLAEALRSHGCKTVHIGKWHLQNHTDKGKTHYPEKHGFDINIAGFRMGQPGSYFFPFKSERHPSTNSNV
;
A
#
# COMPACT_ATOMS: atom_id res chain seq x y z
N MET A 1 -35.00 52.20 -4.24
CA MET A 1 -33.80 52.79 -3.61
C MET A 1 -33.18 51.75 -2.71
N ILE A 2 -32.04 51.17 -3.10
CA ILE A 2 -31.30 50.20 -2.27
C ILE A 2 -30.66 50.99 -1.13
N LYS A 3 -30.91 50.61 0.13
CA LYS A 3 -30.33 51.30 1.29
C LYS A 3 -28.85 50.94 1.39
N ILE A 4 -28.00 51.91 1.73
CA ILE A 4 -26.53 51.74 1.91
C ILE A 4 -26.18 50.54 2.82
N THR A 5 -27.04 50.23 3.80
CA THR A 5 -26.88 49.07 4.69
C THR A 5 -27.07 47.71 3.98
N GLN A 6 -27.86 47.63 2.91
CA GLN A 6 -28.02 46.42 2.09
C GLN A 6 -26.80 46.19 1.18
N LEU A 7 -26.13 47.24 0.71
CA LEU A 7 -24.87 47.13 -0.02
C LEU A 7 -23.72 46.59 0.86
N PHE A 8 -23.68 46.99 2.14
CA PHE A 8 -22.69 46.47 3.09
C PHE A 8 -22.88 44.98 3.37
N PHE A 9 -24.12 44.52 3.53
CA PHE A 9 -24.41 43.09 3.77
C PHE A 9 -24.09 42.23 2.54
N LEU A 10 -24.37 42.72 1.33
CA LEU A 10 -24.03 42.03 0.08
C LEU A 10 -22.51 41.95 -0.14
N ALA A 11 -21.78 43.02 0.19
CA ALA A 11 -20.32 43.05 0.11
C ALA A 11 -19.67 42.08 1.12
N GLN A 12 -20.21 41.96 2.32
CA GLN A 12 -19.73 40.96 3.30
C GLN A 12 -20.00 39.52 2.85
N LEU A 13 -21.16 39.23 2.23
CA LEU A 13 -21.45 37.90 1.68
C LEU A 13 -20.45 37.52 0.56
N ILE A 14 -20.07 38.48 -0.29
CA ILE A 14 -19.12 38.26 -1.39
C ILE A 14 -17.70 37.99 -0.86
N ILE A 15 -17.29 38.67 0.22
CA ILE A 15 -15.96 38.49 0.85
C ILE A 15 -15.87 37.13 1.57
N PHE A 16 -16.95 36.64 2.19
CA PHE A 16 -16.96 35.32 2.84
C PHE A 16 -17.03 34.14 1.85
N SER A 17 -17.46 34.36 0.60
CA SER A 17 -17.67 33.28 -0.36
C SER A 17 -16.41 32.77 -1.09
N ASN A 18 -15.24 33.39 -0.94
CA ASN A 18 -14.14 33.16 -1.90
C ASN A 18 -12.78 32.71 -1.33
N SER A 19 -12.76 32.16 -0.12
CA SER A 19 -11.56 31.53 0.44
C SER A 19 -11.73 30.02 0.60
N TYR A 20 -12.27 29.34 -0.42
CA TYR A 20 -11.91 27.95 -0.62
C TYR A 20 -10.47 27.94 -1.11
N ILE A 21 -9.51 27.87 -0.17
CA ILE A 21 -8.17 27.41 -0.50
C ILE A 21 -8.39 26.03 -1.09
N SER A 22 -8.39 25.95 -2.42
CA SER A 22 -8.34 24.69 -3.15
C SER A 22 -7.02 24.05 -2.73
N ALA A 23 -7.08 23.19 -1.72
CA ALA A 23 -5.93 22.47 -1.23
C ALA A 23 -5.27 21.83 -2.46
N LYS A 24 -4.05 22.28 -2.79
CA LYS A 24 -3.34 21.80 -3.97
C LYS A 24 -3.30 20.29 -3.88
N LYS A 25 -3.82 19.61 -4.89
CA LYS A 25 -3.86 18.15 -4.93
C LYS A 25 -2.43 17.64 -4.76
N GLN A 26 -2.18 16.95 -3.65
CA GLN A 26 -0.89 16.37 -3.34
C GLN A 26 -0.76 15.00 -4.00
N ASN A 27 0.44 14.67 -4.47
CA ASN A 27 0.77 13.33 -4.91
C ASN A 27 1.23 12.53 -3.70
N VAL A 28 0.64 11.36 -3.49
CA VAL A 28 1.04 10.44 -2.43
C VAL A 28 1.84 9.31 -3.08
N ILE A 29 3.09 9.13 -2.65
CA ILE A 29 3.94 8.02 -3.08
C ILE A 29 4.28 7.20 -1.84
N LEU A 30 3.89 5.92 -1.86
CA LEU A 30 4.21 4.97 -0.80
C LEU A 30 5.25 3.97 -1.30
N PHE A 31 6.46 4.06 -0.75
CA PHE A 31 7.48 3.04 -0.92
C PHE A 31 7.29 1.95 0.14
N LEU A 32 6.94 0.74 -0.28
CA LEU A 32 6.84 -0.42 0.60
C LEU A 32 7.92 -1.44 0.22
N ILE A 33 8.93 -1.54 1.07
CA ILE A 33 10.10 -2.39 0.85
C ILE A 33 9.83 -3.78 1.45
N ASP A 34 10.21 -4.83 0.73
CA ASP A 34 10.00 -6.22 1.13
C ASP A 34 11.23 -6.71 1.89
N ASP A 35 11.01 -7.27 3.09
CA ASP A 35 12.04 -7.87 3.96
C ASP A 35 13.21 -6.94 4.36
N LEU A 36 12.99 -5.63 4.43
CA LEU A 36 13.96 -4.67 4.98
C LEU A 36 13.93 -4.69 6.51
N GLY A 37 15.04 -5.09 7.12
CA GLY A 37 15.24 -5.10 8.57
C GLY A 37 15.58 -3.71 9.13
N TRP A 38 15.30 -3.52 10.42
CA TRP A 38 15.60 -2.27 11.12
C TRP A 38 17.08 -1.87 11.00
N SER A 39 18.01 -2.83 11.10
CA SER A 39 19.46 -2.59 11.08
C SER A 39 20.08 -2.57 9.68
N ASP A 40 19.28 -2.60 8.61
CA ASP A 40 19.82 -2.70 7.24
C ASP A 40 20.24 -1.34 6.66
N LEU A 41 19.76 -0.22 7.20
CA LEU A 41 20.09 1.12 6.71
C LEU A 41 21.36 1.66 7.37
N SER A 42 22.15 2.44 6.64
CA SER A 42 23.35 3.07 7.23
C SER A 42 22.98 3.98 8.40
N LEU A 43 21.85 4.71 8.28
CA LEU A 43 21.31 5.57 9.33
C LEU A 43 20.84 4.82 10.60
N THR A 44 20.59 3.51 10.52
CA THR A 44 20.20 2.65 11.65
C THR A 44 21.32 1.69 12.08
N GLY A 45 22.55 1.92 11.63
CA GLY A 45 23.76 1.25 12.11
C GLY A 45 24.35 0.20 11.18
N SER A 46 23.81 0.03 9.97
CA SER A 46 24.43 -0.84 8.97
C SER A 46 25.81 -0.32 8.57
N LYS A 47 26.82 -1.20 8.61
CA LYS A 47 28.17 -0.92 8.09
C LYS A 47 28.44 -1.58 6.73
N PHE A 48 27.48 -2.36 6.23
CA PHE A 48 27.62 -3.15 5.01
C PHE A 48 26.83 -2.54 3.85
N TYR A 49 25.58 -2.15 4.09
CA TYR A 49 24.74 -1.56 3.05
C TYR A 49 24.92 -0.05 2.99
N GLU A 50 24.99 0.47 1.77
CA GLU A 50 25.08 1.90 1.47
C GLU A 50 23.69 2.42 1.05
N THR A 51 23.09 3.30 1.86
CA THR A 51 21.73 3.81 1.62
C THR A 51 21.65 5.33 1.47
N PRO A 52 22.54 6.00 0.71
CA PRO A 52 22.70 7.46 0.75
C PRO A 52 21.42 8.24 0.39
N ASN A 53 20.57 7.70 -0.48
CA ASN A 53 19.30 8.34 -0.85
C ASN A 53 18.24 8.25 0.26
N ILE A 54 18.19 7.13 0.98
CA ILE A 54 17.27 6.93 2.10
C ILE A 54 17.75 7.77 3.30
N ASP A 55 19.06 7.76 3.54
CA ASP A 55 19.69 8.56 4.60
C ASP A 55 19.43 10.06 4.39
N ARG A 56 19.57 10.53 3.14
CA ARG A 56 19.27 11.92 2.78
C ARG A 56 17.80 12.26 3.02
N LEU A 57 16.88 11.39 2.61
CA LEU A 57 15.44 11.59 2.85
C LEU A 57 15.12 11.66 4.34
N ALA A 58 15.69 10.75 5.14
CA ALA A 58 15.50 10.72 6.60
C ALA A 58 16.09 11.96 7.30
N LYS A 59 17.11 12.59 6.73
CA LYS A 59 17.72 13.83 7.26
C LYS A 59 16.94 15.08 6.87
N GLU A 60 16.37 15.11 5.67
CA GLU A 60 15.60 16.25 5.15
C GLU A 60 14.15 16.26 5.67
N GLU A 61 13.62 15.11 6.08
CA GLU A 61 12.20 14.91 6.43
C GLU A 61 12.04 14.27 7.82
N VAL A 62 10.81 13.84 8.13
CA VAL A 62 10.51 13.13 9.39
C VAL A 62 10.96 11.67 9.31
N PHE A 63 11.77 11.27 10.28
CA PHE A 63 12.15 9.87 10.52
C PHE A 63 11.46 9.31 11.77
N PHE A 64 10.82 8.15 11.64
CA PHE A 64 10.19 7.45 12.76
C PHE A 64 11.11 6.34 13.26
N SER A 65 11.64 6.49 14.48
CA SER A 65 12.43 5.44 15.14
C SER A 65 11.60 4.23 15.56
N ASP A 66 10.30 4.45 15.76
CA ASP A 66 9.35 3.48 16.31
C ASP A 66 8.16 3.33 15.35
N ALA A 67 8.41 2.67 14.21
CA ALA A 67 7.40 2.38 13.19
C ALA A 67 7.24 0.85 13.03
N TYR A 68 6.03 0.34 13.30
CA TYR A 68 5.77 -1.09 13.37
C TYR A 68 4.87 -1.57 12.23
N ALA A 69 5.25 -2.69 11.62
CA ALA A 69 4.37 -3.43 10.73
C ALA A 69 3.26 -4.12 11.53
N ALA A 70 2.05 -4.20 10.97
CA ALA A 70 0.92 -4.87 11.62
C ALA A 70 1.11 -6.40 11.75
N SER A 71 2.08 -6.97 11.03
CA SER A 71 2.47 -8.37 11.09
C SER A 71 3.93 -8.54 10.65
N SER A 72 4.57 -9.62 11.08
CA SER A 72 5.89 -10.05 10.60
C SER A 72 5.87 -10.72 9.22
N LEU A 73 4.70 -10.77 8.55
CA LEU A 73 4.53 -11.41 7.24
C LEU A 73 4.02 -10.42 6.19
N CYS A 74 4.39 -10.68 4.93
CA CYS A 74 4.11 -9.79 3.79
C CYS A 74 2.61 -9.57 3.51
N SER A 75 1.82 -10.62 3.25
CA SER A 75 0.39 -10.47 2.93
C SER A 75 -0.44 -9.77 4.02
N PRO A 76 -0.37 -10.14 5.31
CA PRO A 76 -1.08 -9.42 6.37
C PRO A 76 -0.67 -7.94 6.47
N THR A 77 0.62 -7.63 6.34
CA THR A 77 1.11 -6.24 6.38
C THR A 77 0.61 -5.43 5.19
N ARG A 78 0.72 -5.96 3.97
CA ARG A 78 0.20 -5.31 2.74
C ARG A 78 -1.30 -5.07 2.84
N SER A 79 -2.06 -6.05 3.33
CA SER A 79 -3.51 -5.91 3.49
C SER A 79 -3.86 -4.87 4.55
N SER A 80 -3.09 -4.79 5.65
CA SER A 80 -3.29 -3.80 6.70
C SER A 80 -3.00 -2.39 6.20
N ILE A 81 -1.92 -2.19 5.44
CA ILE A 81 -1.57 -0.91 4.81
C ILE A 81 -2.70 -0.42 3.90
N LEU A 82 -3.24 -1.30 3.06
CA LEU A 82 -4.28 -0.91 2.12
C LEU A 82 -5.62 -0.66 2.81
N THR A 83 -5.99 -1.41 3.84
CA THR A 83 -7.34 -1.34 4.42
C THR A 83 -7.42 -0.49 5.69
N GLY A 84 -6.27 -0.15 6.31
CA GLY A 84 -6.20 0.48 7.62
C GLY A 84 -6.67 -0.41 8.77
N LYS A 85 -6.77 -1.73 8.55
CA LYS A 85 -7.33 -2.69 9.52
C LYS A 85 -6.28 -3.70 9.96
N TYR A 86 -6.32 -4.08 11.24
CA TYR A 86 -5.48 -5.16 11.76
C TYR A 86 -5.73 -6.49 11.02
N PRO A 87 -4.70 -7.33 10.83
CA PRO A 87 -4.80 -8.64 10.17
C PRO A 87 -5.94 -9.52 10.70
N SER A 88 -6.17 -9.50 12.01
CA SER A 88 -7.22 -10.27 12.68
C SER A 88 -8.64 -9.83 12.27
N ARG A 89 -8.86 -8.54 12.01
CA ARG A 89 -10.17 -7.99 11.62
C ARG A 89 -10.57 -8.44 10.21
N ILE A 90 -9.60 -8.47 9.30
CA ILE A 90 -9.79 -8.86 7.90
C ILE A 90 -9.51 -10.34 7.63
N LYS A 91 -9.16 -11.10 8.68
CA LYS A 91 -8.84 -12.53 8.65
C LYS A 91 -7.70 -12.89 7.68
N MET A 92 -6.85 -11.94 7.33
CA MET A 92 -5.62 -12.17 6.57
C MET A 92 -4.48 -12.26 7.57
N THR A 93 -4.28 -13.42 8.21
CA THR A 93 -3.31 -13.59 9.31
C THR A 93 -2.07 -14.39 8.93
N TYR A 94 -2.01 -14.86 7.68
CA TYR A 94 -0.88 -15.59 7.13
C TYR A 94 -0.68 -15.26 5.65
N ILE A 95 0.40 -15.76 5.06
CA ILE A 95 0.75 -15.53 3.66
C ILE A 95 -0.42 -15.96 2.76
N SER A 96 -0.75 -15.12 1.79
CA SER A 96 -1.82 -15.35 0.83
C SER A 96 -1.62 -16.70 0.15
N GLY A 97 -2.67 -17.53 0.11
CA GLY A 97 -2.64 -18.88 -0.47
C GLY A 97 -1.95 -19.96 0.37
N THR A 98 -1.51 -19.67 1.59
CA THR A 98 -0.97 -20.68 2.51
C THR A 98 -1.67 -20.66 3.86
N SER A 99 -1.39 -21.65 4.69
CA SER A 99 -1.85 -21.71 6.08
C SER A 99 -0.66 -21.65 7.03
N GLY A 100 -0.89 -21.14 8.24
CA GLY A 100 0.15 -21.13 9.25
C GLY A 100 0.63 -22.53 9.66
N PRO A 101 1.66 -22.58 10.53
CA PRO A 101 2.30 -23.82 10.91
C PRO A 101 1.34 -24.84 11.52
N LYS A 102 1.62 -26.13 11.28
CA LYS A 102 0.83 -27.28 11.74
C LYS A 102 1.78 -28.45 12.03
N GLY A 103 1.34 -29.39 12.87
CA GLY A 103 2.03 -30.65 13.15
C GLY A 103 2.49 -30.79 14.61
N PRO A 104 3.19 -31.90 14.95
CA PRO A 104 3.49 -32.26 16.34
C PRO A 104 4.31 -31.23 17.13
N GLY A 105 5.08 -30.38 16.43
CA GLY A 105 5.87 -29.29 17.05
C GLY A 105 5.07 -28.01 17.33
N TYR A 106 3.79 -27.96 16.98
CA TYR A 106 2.94 -26.79 17.18
C TYR A 106 1.78 -27.14 18.12
N PRO A 107 1.72 -26.55 19.33
CA PRO A 107 0.70 -26.90 20.32
C PRO A 107 -0.71 -26.49 19.90
N LEU A 108 -0.84 -25.60 18.91
CA LEU A 108 -2.11 -25.10 18.38
C LEU A 108 -2.09 -25.10 16.86
N ASN A 109 -3.25 -25.34 16.26
CA ASN A 109 -3.45 -25.14 14.83
C ASN A 109 -3.48 -23.64 14.53
N ALA A 110 -2.73 -23.22 13.50
CA ALA A 110 -2.85 -21.86 13.01
C ALA A 110 -4.28 -21.57 12.52
N PRO A 111 -4.83 -20.37 12.82
CA PRO A 111 -6.12 -19.98 12.29
C PRO A 111 -6.08 -19.93 10.76
N GLY A 112 -7.23 -20.21 10.13
CA GLY A 112 -7.37 -20.04 8.68
C GLY A 112 -7.12 -18.59 8.27
N SER A 113 -6.38 -18.39 7.18
CA SER A 113 -6.22 -17.09 6.53
C SER A 113 -7.22 -16.98 5.38
N ALA A 114 -7.76 -15.79 5.15
CA ALA A 114 -8.72 -15.50 4.08
C ALA A 114 -8.16 -15.83 2.68
N GLY A 115 -6.83 -15.81 2.53
CA GLY A 115 -6.13 -16.18 1.30
C GLY A 115 -6.16 -15.09 0.22
N ASN A 116 -7.24 -14.31 0.12
CA ASN A 116 -7.40 -13.18 -0.80
C ASN A 116 -7.77 -11.90 -0.03
N ILE A 117 -7.42 -10.73 -0.57
CA ILE A 117 -7.99 -9.47 -0.08
C ILE A 117 -9.52 -9.48 -0.28
N ASN A 118 -10.25 -9.05 0.75
CA ASN A 118 -11.70 -9.05 0.74
C ASN A 118 -12.21 -7.88 -0.13
N PRO A 119 -13.04 -8.12 -1.16
CA PRO A 119 -13.54 -7.06 -2.04
C PRO A 119 -14.49 -6.07 -1.36
N LYS A 120 -14.93 -6.35 -0.12
CA LYS A 120 -15.77 -5.43 0.67
C LYS A 120 -14.95 -4.43 1.48
N ASP A 121 -13.65 -4.65 1.63
CA ASP A 121 -12.78 -3.72 2.36
C ASP A 121 -12.30 -2.62 1.42
N ILE A 122 -12.69 -1.38 1.72
CA ILE A 122 -12.23 -0.20 0.97
C ILE A 122 -10.72 -0.06 1.14
N THR A 123 -9.99 -0.03 0.04
CA THR A 123 -8.55 0.19 0.05
C THR A 123 -8.20 1.67 0.02
N LEU A 124 -6.97 2.00 0.43
CA LEU A 124 -6.35 3.31 0.29
C LEU A 124 -6.43 3.80 -1.17
N ALA A 125 -6.24 2.90 -2.13
CA ALA A 125 -6.34 3.25 -3.55
C ALA A 125 -7.78 3.58 -3.95
N GLU A 126 -8.78 2.83 -3.49
CA GLU A 126 -10.20 3.14 -3.75
C GLU A 126 -10.61 4.47 -3.12
N ALA A 127 -10.18 4.71 -1.88
CA ALA A 127 -10.43 5.96 -1.18
C ALA A 127 -9.81 7.15 -1.94
N LEU A 128 -8.54 7.07 -2.34
CA LEU A 128 -7.87 8.12 -3.11
C LEU A 128 -8.49 8.32 -4.50
N ARG A 129 -8.83 7.23 -5.20
CA ARG A 129 -9.45 7.28 -6.52
C ARG A 129 -10.82 7.93 -6.49
N SER A 130 -11.62 7.69 -5.45
CA SER A 130 -12.92 8.35 -5.26
C SER A 130 -12.81 9.88 -5.12
N HIS A 131 -11.63 10.39 -4.75
CA HIS A 131 -11.30 11.82 -4.69
C HIS A 131 -10.50 12.29 -5.93
N GLY A 132 -10.59 11.54 -7.03
CA GLY A 132 -10.05 11.89 -8.33
C GLY A 132 -8.55 11.61 -8.50
N CYS A 133 -7.87 10.97 -7.55
CA CYS A 133 -6.46 10.59 -7.73
C CYS A 133 -6.33 9.47 -8.78
N LYS A 134 -5.33 9.60 -9.67
CA LYS A 134 -4.88 8.48 -10.51
C LYS A 134 -4.06 7.54 -9.63
N THR A 135 -4.37 6.25 -9.65
CA THR A 135 -3.73 5.27 -8.78
C THR A 135 -2.91 4.27 -9.59
N VAL A 136 -1.69 4.00 -9.12
CA VAL A 136 -0.74 3.10 -9.79
C VAL A 136 -0.13 2.15 -8.77
N HIS A 137 -0.13 0.85 -9.07
CA HIS A 137 0.59 -0.17 -8.31
C HIS A 137 1.79 -0.66 -9.13
N ILE A 138 2.95 -0.76 -8.50
CA ILE A 138 4.18 -1.25 -9.13
C ILE A 138 4.84 -2.28 -8.22
N GLY A 139 5.10 -3.48 -8.74
CA GLY A 139 5.83 -4.54 -8.05
C GLY A 139 4.94 -5.55 -7.32
N LYS A 140 5.37 -6.00 -6.14
CA LYS A 140 4.78 -7.13 -5.41
C LYS A 140 3.38 -6.81 -4.86
N TRP A 141 2.38 -7.56 -5.30
CA TRP A 141 1.00 -7.44 -4.82
C TRP A 141 0.74 -8.31 -3.58
N HIS A 142 0.84 -9.63 -3.76
CA HIS A 142 0.76 -10.64 -2.70
C HIS A 142 -0.54 -10.68 -1.86
N LEU A 143 -1.65 -10.26 -2.47
CA LEU A 143 -2.99 -10.28 -1.86
C LEU A 143 -4.00 -11.10 -2.68
N GLN A 144 -3.51 -11.88 -3.64
CA GLN A 144 -4.25 -12.95 -4.30
C GLN A 144 -3.57 -14.29 -4.03
N ASN A 145 -4.36 -15.27 -3.67
CA ASN A 145 -3.97 -16.65 -3.47
C ASN A 145 -3.31 -17.15 -4.75
N HIS A 146 -2.08 -17.68 -4.63
CA HIS A 146 -1.27 -18.16 -5.75
C HIS A 146 -1.97 -19.23 -6.60
N THR A 147 -2.92 -19.97 -6.02
CA THR A 147 -3.72 -20.99 -6.71
C THR A 147 -4.88 -20.42 -7.52
N ASP A 148 -5.29 -19.18 -7.24
CA ASP A 148 -6.33 -18.48 -7.99
C ASP A 148 -5.75 -18.01 -9.32
N LYS A 149 -6.27 -18.57 -10.42
CA LYS A 149 -5.87 -18.21 -11.79
C LYS A 149 -6.64 -17.00 -12.34
N GLY A 150 -7.67 -16.55 -11.64
CA GLY A 150 -8.44 -15.37 -11.98
C GLY A 150 -7.65 -14.08 -11.74
N LYS A 151 -8.30 -12.95 -12.00
CA LYS A 151 -7.79 -11.60 -11.70
C LYS A 151 -8.72 -10.83 -10.77
N THR A 152 -9.62 -11.52 -10.09
CA THR A 152 -10.64 -10.91 -9.23
C THR A 152 -10.06 -10.22 -8.01
N HIS A 153 -8.84 -10.60 -7.62
CA HIS A 153 -8.11 -10.03 -6.50
C HIS A 153 -6.85 -9.28 -6.93
N TYR A 154 -6.74 -8.88 -8.20
CA TYR A 154 -5.61 -8.08 -8.70
C TYR A 154 -5.71 -6.63 -8.25
N PRO A 155 -4.61 -5.85 -8.24
CA PRO A 155 -4.63 -4.43 -7.89
C PRO A 155 -5.75 -3.64 -8.58
N GLU A 156 -6.03 -3.93 -9.85
CA GLU A 156 -7.05 -3.26 -10.66
C GLU A 156 -8.48 -3.43 -10.13
N LYS A 157 -8.72 -4.50 -9.37
CA LYS A 157 -10.00 -4.78 -8.71
C LYS A 157 -10.10 -4.13 -7.33
N HIS A 158 -9.02 -3.50 -6.86
CA HIS A 158 -8.90 -2.92 -5.53
C HIS A 158 -8.42 -1.47 -5.58
N GLY A 159 -8.88 -0.72 -6.59
CA GLY A 159 -8.74 0.73 -6.65
C GLY A 159 -7.55 1.25 -7.45
N PHE A 160 -6.66 0.40 -7.96
CA PHE A 160 -5.56 0.82 -8.81
C PHE A 160 -5.99 0.92 -10.27
N ASP A 161 -5.68 2.03 -10.94
CA ASP A 161 -6.01 2.19 -12.37
C ASP A 161 -4.95 1.55 -13.27
N ILE A 162 -3.71 1.47 -12.80
CA ILE A 162 -2.58 0.88 -13.52
C ILE A 162 -1.89 -0.11 -12.58
N ASN A 163 -1.60 -1.31 -13.09
CA ASN A 163 -0.83 -2.33 -12.42
C ASN A 163 0.39 -2.69 -13.27
N ILE A 164 1.58 -2.51 -12.70
CA ILE A 164 2.85 -2.88 -13.30
C ILE A 164 3.49 -3.95 -12.43
N ALA A 165 3.75 -5.12 -13.00
CA ALA A 165 4.42 -6.23 -12.33
C ALA A 165 3.67 -6.88 -11.14
N GLY A 166 2.49 -6.37 -10.76
CA GLY A 166 1.61 -6.98 -9.76
C GLY A 166 0.96 -8.25 -10.31
N PHE A 167 1.24 -9.37 -9.65
CA PHE A 167 0.91 -10.69 -10.15
C PHE A 167 0.48 -11.65 -9.03
N ARG A 168 -0.27 -12.70 -9.39
CA ARG A 168 -0.81 -13.68 -8.42
C ARG A 168 0.25 -14.41 -7.61
N MET A 169 1.47 -14.58 -8.15
CA MET A 169 2.57 -15.26 -7.45
C MET A 169 3.18 -14.42 -6.32
N GLY A 170 2.58 -13.27 -6.02
CA GLY A 170 3.10 -12.31 -5.05
C GLY A 170 4.19 -11.45 -5.66
N GLN A 171 5.29 -12.03 -6.11
CA GLN A 171 6.46 -11.31 -6.61
C GLN A 171 6.59 -11.37 -8.14
N PRO A 172 7.20 -10.33 -8.76
CA PRO A 172 7.56 -10.38 -10.18
C PRO A 172 8.74 -11.32 -10.46
N GLY A 173 9.02 -11.58 -11.73
CA GLY A 173 10.19 -12.33 -12.20
C GLY A 173 11.50 -11.72 -11.68
N SER A 174 11.61 -10.41 -11.81
CA SER A 174 12.72 -9.62 -11.30
C SER A 174 12.16 -8.35 -10.65
N TYR A 175 12.90 -7.75 -9.73
CA TYR A 175 12.61 -6.41 -9.21
C TYR A 175 13.15 -5.29 -10.12
N PHE A 176 13.89 -5.66 -11.17
CA PHE A 176 14.38 -4.75 -12.20
C PHE A 176 13.56 -4.90 -13.47
N PHE A 177 13.21 -3.78 -14.11
CA PHE A 177 12.61 -3.78 -15.45
C PHE A 177 13.50 -4.58 -16.43
N PRO A 178 12.95 -5.47 -17.28
CA PRO A 178 11.54 -5.65 -17.63
C PRO A 178 10.75 -6.61 -16.73
N PHE A 179 11.17 -6.79 -15.48
CA PHE A 179 10.56 -7.65 -14.46
C PHE A 179 10.47 -9.12 -14.86
N LYS A 180 11.46 -9.56 -15.64
CA LYS A 180 11.61 -10.95 -16.11
C LYS A 180 12.78 -11.63 -15.41
N SER A 181 12.63 -12.94 -15.18
CA SER A 181 13.66 -13.84 -14.70
C SER A 181 13.65 -15.12 -15.53
N GLU A 182 14.84 -15.57 -15.90
CA GLU A 182 15.05 -16.86 -16.56
C GLU A 182 14.97 -18.02 -15.57
N ARG A 183 15.34 -17.77 -14.30
CA ARG A 183 15.29 -18.78 -13.23
C ARG A 183 13.85 -19.08 -12.80
N HIS A 184 12.98 -18.09 -12.84
CA HIS A 184 11.57 -18.19 -12.44
C HIS A 184 10.64 -17.61 -13.51
N PRO A 185 10.57 -18.22 -14.70
CA PRO A 185 9.82 -17.65 -15.82
C PRO A 185 8.31 -17.60 -15.55
N SER A 186 7.81 -18.43 -14.63
CA SER A 186 6.39 -18.44 -14.21
C SER A 186 5.96 -17.20 -13.42
N THR A 187 6.89 -16.39 -12.92
CA THR A 187 6.60 -15.13 -12.21
C THR A 187 6.80 -13.89 -13.10
N ASN A 188 7.18 -14.07 -14.37
CA ASN A 188 7.33 -12.97 -15.31
C ASN A 188 6.00 -12.28 -15.54
N SER A 189 5.95 -10.98 -15.26
CA SER A 189 4.82 -10.14 -15.63
C SER A 189 5.02 -9.60 -17.04
N ASN A 190 4.00 -9.71 -17.88
CA ASN A 190 3.93 -8.90 -19.08
C ASN A 190 3.48 -7.51 -18.63
N VAL A 191 4.42 -6.59 -18.48
CA VAL A 191 4.09 -5.16 -18.38
C VAL A 191 3.51 -4.70 -19.71
#